data_AF-A0A958D6F8-F1
#
_entry.id   AF-A0A958D6F8-F1
#
_cell.length_a   1.000
_cell.length_b   1.000
_cell.length_c   1.000
_cell.angle_alpha   90.00
_cell.angle_beta   90.00
_cell.angle_gamma   90.00
#
_symmetry.space_group_name_H-M   'P 1'
#
loop_
_entity.id
_entity.type
_entity.pdbx_description
1 polymer ?
#
loop_
_entity_poly.entity_id
_entity_poly.type
_entity_poly.pdbx_seq_one_letter_code
_entity_poly.pdbx_strand_id
1 'polypeptide(L)'
;MTKLAKRYRGEDIDVTFEARRCIHVAECLRGAPKVFDTSRRPWIDPANGAADEVAAVVMRCPSGALQFERKDGGAAEESTEETVIWTPARSPLFIRGYFTLEVPGEEEPLYETRATLCRCGASENKPFCDNQHRKTGFSADGELGENQARVVAGEAARLHIIPMANGPLRLRGDFRLVGGHGRAVYTGNRALLCRCGKSNNKPFCDDSHERVGFQAEGK
;
A
#
# COMPACT_ATOMS: atom_id res chain seq x y z
N MET A 1 -5.01 11.73 5.71
CA MET A 1 -3.66 11.61 6.32
C MET A 1 -3.82 11.13 7.75
N THR A 2 -2.96 10.24 8.23
CA THR A 2 -3.01 9.80 9.64
C THR A 2 -2.48 10.90 10.56
N LYS A 3 -2.79 10.81 11.87
CA LYS A 3 -2.31 11.77 12.88
C LYS A 3 -0.78 11.77 13.07
N LEU A 4 -0.08 10.77 12.53
CA LEU A 4 1.36 10.55 12.72
C LEU A 4 2.24 11.12 11.59
N ALA A 5 1.62 11.67 10.55
CA ALA A 5 2.33 12.18 9.39
C ALA A 5 2.98 13.56 9.67
N LYS A 6 4.26 13.70 9.34
CA LYS A 6 5.01 14.96 9.47
C LYS A 6 5.05 15.72 8.15
N ARG A 7 4.61 16.97 8.15
CA ARG A 7 4.65 17.88 6.98
C ARG A 7 5.93 18.70 6.95
N TYR A 8 6.53 18.79 5.78
CA TYR A 8 7.72 19.58 5.45
C TYR A 8 7.30 20.60 4.41
N ARG A 9 7.46 21.89 4.74
CA ARG A 9 6.91 22.97 3.93
C ARG A 9 7.92 23.48 2.92
N GLY A 10 7.51 23.62 1.67
CA GLY A 10 8.24 24.33 0.61
C GLY A 10 7.44 25.51 0.07
N GLU A 11 8.06 26.28 -0.82
CA GLU A 11 7.41 27.42 -1.51
C GLU A 11 6.33 26.91 -2.48
N ASP A 12 6.72 26.03 -3.41
CA ASP A 12 5.84 25.51 -4.47
C ASP A 12 5.20 24.16 -4.14
N ILE A 13 5.76 23.41 -3.20
CA ILE A 13 5.34 22.05 -2.86
C ILE A 13 5.59 21.73 -1.39
N ASP A 14 4.59 21.13 -0.74
CA ASP A 14 4.75 20.52 0.56
C ASP A 14 4.92 19.00 0.43
N VAL A 15 5.77 18.42 1.27
CA VAL A 15 5.97 16.98 1.34
C VAL A 15 5.55 16.49 2.72
N THR A 16 4.75 15.43 2.77
CA THR A 16 4.36 14.76 4.01
C THR A 16 5.02 13.41 4.10
N PHE A 17 5.51 13.05 5.29
CA PHE A 17 6.12 11.74 5.57
C PHE A 17 5.50 11.05 6.78
N GLU A 18 5.09 9.79 6.60
CA GLU A 18 4.61 8.92 7.66
C GLU A 18 5.55 7.71 7.85
N ALA A 19 6.35 7.76 8.92
CA ALA A 19 7.41 6.78 9.16
C ALA A 19 6.91 5.34 9.26
N ARG A 20 5.73 5.10 9.88
CA ARG A 20 5.18 3.76 10.09
C ARG A 20 4.79 3.04 8.80
N ARG A 21 4.59 3.78 7.70
CA ARG A 21 4.29 3.23 6.38
C ARG A 21 5.54 3.00 5.54
N CYS A 22 6.70 3.52 5.96
CA CYS A 22 7.91 3.46 5.13
C CYS A 22 8.47 2.03 5.10
N ILE A 23 8.55 1.43 3.91
CA ILE A 23 9.20 0.13 3.72
C ILE A 23 10.69 0.25 3.35
N HIS A 24 11.27 1.45 3.47
CA HIS A 24 12.70 1.71 3.27
C HIS A 24 13.28 1.22 1.93
N VAL A 25 12.52 1.33 0.84
CA VAL A 25 13.02 1.01 -0.52
C VAL A 25 14.02 2.04 -1.08
N ALA A 26 14.21 3.17 -0.39
CA ALA A 26 15.17 4.23 -0.73
C ALA A 26 14.96 4.90 -2.10
N GLU A 27 13.76 4.80 -2.70
CA GLU A 27 13.41 5.50 -3.95
C GLU A 27 13.56 7.02 -3.81
N CYS A 28 13.18 7.60 -2.67
CA CYS A 28 13.32 9.03 -2.43
C CYS A 28 14.78 9.50 -2.37
N LEU A 29 15.63 8.75 -1.65
CA LEU A 29 17.06 9.05 -1.49
C LEU A 29 17.80 8.95 -2.82
N ARG A 30 17.50 7.91 -3.62
CA ARG A 30 18.09 7.73 -4.96
C ARG A 30 17.54 8.74 -5.97
N GLY A 31 16.27 9.09 -5.82
CA GLY A 31 15.53 9.89 -6.80
C GLY A 31 15.82 11.38 -6.73
N ALA A 32 15.95 11.95 -5.53
CA ALA A 32 16.24 13.36 -5.32
C ALA A 32 17.03 13.56 -4.01
N PRO A 33 18.33 13.21 -3.98
CA PRO A 33 19.16 13.28 -2.76
C PRO A 33 19.33 14.70 -2.21
N LYS A 34 19.13 15.74 -3.03
CA LYS A 34 19.13 17.14 -2.56
C LYS A 34 17.91 17.45 -1.68
N VAL A 35 16.79 16.78 -1.95
CA VAL A 35 15.51 16.92 -1.24
C VAL A 35 15.40 15.93 -0.09
N PHE A 36 15.88 14.70 -0.26
CA PHE A 36 15.82 13.62 0.72
C PHE A 36 17.21 13.16 1.13
N ASP A 37 17.64 13.47 2.35
CA ASP A 37 18.96 13.13 2.87
C ASP A 37 18.92 12.82 4.36
N THR A 38 19.21 11.57 4.71
CA THR A 38 19.19 11.07 6.09
C THR A 38 20.33 11.59 6.97
N SER A 39 21.36 12.19 6.39
CA SER A 39 22.49 12.77 7.14
C SER A 39 22.19 14.13 7.76
N ARG A 40 21.13 14.81 7.28
CA ARG A 40 20.73 16.15 7.73
C ARG A 40 19.41 16.17 8.49
N ARG A 41 19.11 17.29 9.14
CA ARG A 41 17.87 17.54 9.88
C ARG A 41 17.37 18.98 9.57
N PRO A 42 16.14 19.15 9.04
CA PRO A 42 15.22 18.10 8.58
C PRO A 42 15.82 17.28 7.43
N TRP A 43 15.48 15.99 7.37
CA TRP A 43 15.97 15.09 6.32
C TRP A 43 15.22 15.25 4.99
N ILE A 44 14.06 15.91 5.01
CA ILE A 44 13.29 16.32 3.84
C ILE A 44 13.32 17.84 3.77
N ASP A 45 13.67 18.38 2.61
CA ASP A 45 13.65 19.82 2.34
C ASP A 45 13.16 20.04 0.90
N PRO A 46 11.87 20.34 0.73
CA PRO A 46 11.29 20.50 -0.59
C PRO A 46 11.89 21.67 -1.39
N ALA A 47 12.51 22.65 -0.73
CA ALA A 47 13.10 23.82 -1.39
C ALA A 47 14.37 23.49 -2.21
N ASN A 48 14.97 22.31 -2.02
CA ASN A 48 16.19 21.89 -2.72
C ASN A 48 15.93 21.16 -4.06
N GLY A 49 14.70 21.19 -4.57
CA GLY A 49 14.34 20.61 -5.86
C GLY A 49 13.15 21.34 -6.49
N ALA A 50 13.03 21.25 -7.81
CA ALA A 50 11.86 21.78 -8.50
C ALA A 50 10.60 20.99 -8.12
N ALA A 51 9.44 21.65 -8.02
CA ALA A 51 8.20 21.00 -7.58
C ALA A 51 7.84 19.74 -8.39
N ASP A 52 8.05 19.77 -9.71
CA ASP A 52 7.83 18.62 -10.59
C ASP A 52 8.78 17.45 -10.30
N GLU A 53 10.06 17.74 -10.03
CA GLU A 53 11.04 16.72 -9.67
C GLU A 53 10.66 16.07 -8.32
N VAL A 54 10.34 16.90 -7.33
CA VAL A 54 9.92 16.45 -6.00
C VAL A 54 8.67 15.57 -6.11
N ALA A 55 7.64 16.04 -6.82
CA ALA A 55 6.39 15.30 -7.04
C ALA A 55 6.66 13.94 -7.72
N ALA A 56 7.44 13.93 -8.81
CA ALA A 56 7.78 12.71 -9.53
C ALA A 56 8.54 11.70 -8.65
N VAL A 57 9.43 12.17 -7.77
CA VAL A 57 10.15 11.31 -6.82
C VAL A 57 9.22 10.77 -5.74
N VAL A 58 8.36 11.60 -5.16
CA VAL A 58 7.39 11.19 -4.14
C VAL A 58 6.44 10.12 -4.70
N MET A 59 6.00 10.27 -5.95
CA MET A 59 5.14 9.29 -6.64
C MET A 59 5.75 7.90 -6.81
N ARG A 60 7.09 7.78 -6.74
CA ARG A 60 7.79 6.48 -6.75
C ARG A 60 7.78 5.77 -5.41
N CYS A 61 7.33 6.39 -4.32
CA CYS A 61 7.23 5.77 -3.01
C CYS A 61 6.11 4.70 -2.99
N PRO A 62 6.40 3.39 -3.03
CA PRO A 62 5.38 2.37 -3.24
C PRO A 62 4.39 2.22 -2.09
N SER A 63 4.77 2.64 -0.87
CA SER A 63 3.92 2.51 0.31
C SER A 63 3.04 3.72 0.58
N GLY A 64 3.22 4.80 -0.18
CA GLY A 64 2.56 6.08 0.08
C GLY A 64 3.02 6.75 1.38
N ALA A 65 4.14 6.30 1.96
CA ALA A 65 4.72 6.92 3.14
C ALA A 65 5.15 8.37 2.88
N LEU A 66 5.47 8.70 1.63
CA LEU A 66 5.62 10.07 1.15
C LEU A 66 4.40 10.44 0.31
N GLN A 67 3.87 11.62 0.56
CA GLN A 67 2.81 12.29 -0.21
C GLN A 67 3.19 13.76 -0.43
N PHE A 68 2.55 14.45 -1.36
CA PHE A 68 2.79 15.88 -1.59
C PHE A 68 1.51 16.68 -1.82
N GLU A 69 1.62 17.99 -1.65
CA GLU A 69 0.59 18.97 -2.00
C GLU A 69 1.24 20.11 -2.80
N ARG A 70 0.72 20.38 -4.01
CA ARG A 70 1.20 21.46 -4.88
C ARG A 70 0.61 22.80 -4.45
N LYS A 71 1.41 23.85 -4.49
CA LYS A 71 1.02 25.25 -4.24
C LYS A 71 1.17 26.15 -5.47
N ASP A 72 1.91 25.68 -6.46
CA ASP A 72 2.18 26.34 -7.74
C ASP A 72 1.13 26.07 -8.82
N GLY A 73 0.06 25.34 -8.49
CA GLY A 73 -0.98 24.93 -9.45
C GLY A 73 -0.59 23.76 -10.36
N GLY A 74 0.56 23.12 -10.13
CA GLY A 74 0.95 21.91 -10.83
C GLY A 74 0.03 20.72 -10.53
N ALA A 75 0.21 19.63 -11.28
CA ALA A 75 -0.62 18.43 -11.14
C ALA A 75 -0.55 17.87 -9.70
N ALA A 76 -1.73 17.65 -9.12
CA ALA A 76 -1.86 16.97 -7.84
C ALA A 76 -1.47 15.49 -7.97
N GLU A 77 -1.53 14.77 -6.85
CA GLU A 77 -1.24 13.34 -6.84
C GLU A 77 -2.33 12.57 -7.64
N GLU A 78 -2.05 12.29 -8.91
CA GLU A 78 -2.99 11.60 -9.80
C GLU A 78 -3.07 10.09 -9.50
N SER A 79 -4.28 9.54 -9.57
CA SER A 79 -4.54 8.11 -9.52
C SER A 79 -4.92 7.58 -10.89
N THR A 80 -4.64 6.30 -11.14
CA THR A 80 -5.25 5.57 -12.26
C THR A 80 -6.70 5.24 -11.93
N GLU A 81 -7.58 5.24 -12.95
CA GLU A 81 -8.97 4.76 -12.84
C GLU A 81 -9.02 3.30 -12.35
N GLU A 82 -8.08 2.47 -12.82
CA GLU A 82 -7.96 1.08 -12.38
C GLU A 82 -7.13 0.98 -11.10
N THR A 83 -7.65 0.27 -10.09
CA THR A 83 -6.84 -0.16 -8.93
C THR A 83 -6.22 -1.54 -9.18
N VAL A 84 -4.90 -1.61 -9.05
CA VAL A 84 -4.10 -2.82 -9.27
C VAL A 84 -3.40 -3.21 -7.97
N ILE A 85 -3.46 -4.50 -7.65
CA ILE A 85 -2.79 -5.11 -6.51
C ILE A 85 -1.77 -6.12 -7.04
N TRP A 86 -0.50 -5.94 -6.72
CA TRP A 86 0.55 -6.91 -7.03
C TRP A 86 0.84 -7.79 -5.83
N THR A 87 1.12 -9.06 -6.10
CA THR A 87 1.37 -10.10 -5.09
C THR A 87 2.73 -10.81 -5.26
N PRO A 88 3.88 -10.09 -5.42
CA PRO A 88 5.14 -10.74 -5.77
C PRO A 88 5.58 -11.79 -4.74
N ALA A 89 6.36 -12.77 -5.18
CA ALA A 89 6.88 -13.83 -4.32
C ALA A 89 7.50 -13.28 -3.04
N ARG A 90 7.15 -13.89 -1.89
CA ARG A 90 7.70 -13.57 -0.55
C ARG A 90 7.66 -12.07 -0.17
N SER A 91 6.80 -11.29 -0.82
CA SER A 91 6.71 -9.83 -0.69
C SER A 91 5.37 -9.40 -0.10
N PRO A 92 5.22 -8.15 0.38
CA PRO A 92 3.92 -7.60 0.76
C PRO A 92 2.98 -7.47 -0.44
N LEU A 93 1.75 -7.02 -0.17
CA LEU A 93 0.86 -6.54 -1.23
C LEU A 93 1.26 -5.12 -1.60
N PHE A 94 1.41 -4.84 -2.90
CA PHE A 94 1.56 -3.49 -3.41
C PHE A 94 0.26 -3.08 -4.06
N ILE A 95 -0.26 -1.91 -3.73
CA ILE A 95 -1.54 -1.41 -4.26
C ILE A 95 -1.24 -0.09 -4.95
N ARG A 96 -1.80 0.12 -6.13
CA ARG A 96 -1.77 1.40 -6.84
C ARG A 96 -3.09 1.63 -7.56
N GLY A 97 -3.54 2.89 -7.58
CA GLY A 97 -4.86 3.30 -8.07
C GLY A 97 -5.64 3.99 -6.97
N TYR A 98 -6.87 4.40 -7.23
CA TYR A 98 -7.66 5.13 -6.25
C TYR A 98 -8.49 4.20 -5.37
N PHE A 99 -8.17 4.12 -4.08
CA PHE A 99 -8.88 3.27 -3.14
C PHE A 99 -9.05 3.90 -1.76
N THR A 100 -9.90 3.29 -0.96
CA THR A 100 -10.07 3.60 0.46
C THR A 100 -9.58 2.45 1.32
N LEU A 101 -8.98 2.76 2.46
CA LEU A 101 -8.42 1.79 3.40
C LEU A 101 -8.86 2.11 4.81
N GLU A 102 -9.55 1.17 5.45
CA GLU A 102 -9.79 1.22 6.88
C GLU A 102 -8.49 0.94 7.66
N VAL A 103 -8.21 1.79 8.64
CA VAL A 103 -7.06 1.64 9.55
C VAL A 103 -7.61 1.51 10.97
N PRO A 104 -7.27 0.43 11.71
CA PRO A 104 -7.65 0.32 13.11
C PRO A 104 -7.17 1.51 13.93
N GLY A 105 -8.04 2.06 14.77
CA GLY A 105 -7.76 3.25 15.58
C GLY A 105 -7.96 4.60 14.88
N GLU A 106 -8.18 4.63 13.56
CA GLU A 106 -8.57 5.84 12.84
C GLU A 106 -10.09 5.90 12.67
N GLU A 107 -10.68 7.08 12.87
CA GLU A 107 -12.13 7.30 12.74
C GLU A 107 -12.58 7.15 11.28
N GLU A 108 -11.89 7.84 10.38
CA GLU A 108 -12.18 7.87 8.94
C GLU A 108 -11.22 6.96 8.15
N PRO A 109 -11.67 6.37 7.02
CA PRO A 109 -10.78 5.64 6.13
C PRO A 109 -9.75 6.57 5.49
N LEU A 110 -8.59 6.01 5.15
CA LEU A 110 -7.61 6.69 4.31
C LEU A 110 -8.05 6.65 2.85
N TYR A 111 -7.86 7.75 2.14
CA TYR A 111 -8.00 7.85 0.69
C TYR A 111 -6.59 7.84 0.11
N GLU A 112 -6.29 6.85 -0.72
CA GLU A 112 -4.92 6.55 -1.12
C GLU A 112 -4.80 6.31 -2.61
N THR A 113 -3.63 6.67 -3.16
CA THR A 113 -3.22 6.34 -4.52
C THR A 113 -2.29 5.13 -4.56
N ARG A 114 -1.70 4.78 -3.40
CA ARG A 114 -0.76 3.67 -3.23
C ARG A 114 -0.58 3.26 -1.77
N ALA A 115 -0.43 1.97 -1.54
CA ALA A 115 -0.08 1.43 -0.23
C ALA A 115 0.68 0.12 -0.34
N THR A 116 1.43 -0.20 0.71
CA THR A 116 2.06 -1.52 0.88
C THR A 116 1.51 -2.19 2.12
N LEU A 117 0.76 -3.27 1.95
CA LEU A 117 0.05 -3.96 3.04
C LEU A 117 0.73 -5.28 3.43
N CYS A 118 0.69 -5.58 4.73
CA CYS A 118 1.17 -6.83 5.28
C CYS A 118 0.26 -7.98 4.87
N ARG A 119 0.86 -9.06 4.36
CA ARG A 119 0.21 -10.36 4.15
C ARG A 119 0.93 -11.54 4.80
N CYS A 120 2.01 -11.28 5.55
CA CYS A 120 2.79 -12.32 6.22
C CYS A 120 2.34 -12.60 7.66
N GLY A 121 1.43 -11.79 8.21
CA GLY A 121 0.95 -11.89 9.59
C GLY A 121 1.89 -11.28 10.65
N ALA A 122 3.13 -10.94 10.31
CA ALA A 122 4.14 -10.57 11.31
C ALA A 122 4.37 -9.07 11.51
N SER A 123 3.76 -8.19 10.71
CA SER A 123 3.97 -6.74 10.85
C SER A 123 3.54 -6.22 12.22
N GLU A 124 4.32 -5.34 12.82
CA GLU A 124 3.97 -4.58 14.03
C GLU A 124 3.18 -3.30 13.69
N ASN A 125 3.08 -2.96 12.40
CA ASN A 125 2.37 -1.80 11.87
C ASN A 125 1.16 -2.18 11.00
N LYS A 126 0.49 -3.30 11.30
CA LYS A 126 -0.68 -3.75 10.53
C LYS A 126 -1.74 -2.63 10.44
N PRO A 127 -2.41 -2.46 9.29
CA PRO A 127 -2.37 -3.31 8.11
C PRO A 127 -1.16 -3.10 7.19
N PHE A 128 -0.30 -2.11 7.47
CA PHE A 128 0.87 -1.79 6.65
C PHE A 128 1.99 -2.81 6.80
N CYS A 129 2.84 -2.91 5.78
CA CYS A 129 4.07 -3.68 5.85
C CYS A 129 5.20 -2.88 6.50
N ASP A 130 5.98 -3.54 7.35
CA ASP A 130 7.18 -3.03 8.03
C ASP A 130 8.42 -3.91 7.74
N ASN A 131 8.38 -4.68 6.66
CA ASN A 131 9.41 -5.64 6.23
C ASN A 131 9.65 -6.88 7.13
N GLN A 132 8.81 -7.17 8.13
CA GLN A 132 8.99 -8.37 8.96
C GLN A 132 8.98 -9.68 8.14
N HIS A 133 8.32 -9.71 6.97
CA HIS A 133 8.32 -10.85 6.04
C HIS A 133 9.74 -11.32 5.63
N ARG A 134 10.75 -10.42 5.66
CA ARG A 134 12.15 -10.77 5.33
C ARG A 134 12.82 -11.63 6.40
N LYS A 135 12.29 -11.61 7.63
CA LYS A 135 12.87 -12.28 8.80
C LYS A 135 12.04 -13.47 9.29
N THR A 136 10.79 -13.60 8.84
CA THR A 136 9.81 -14.55 9.41
C THR A 136 9.56 -15.78 8.54
N GLY A 137 10.41 -16.02 7.53
CA GLY A 137 10.28 -17.18 6.64
C GLY A 137 8.97 -17.17 5.83
N PHE A 138 8.41 -15.99 5.57
CA PHE A 138 7.16 -15.87 4.83
C PHE A 138 7.28 -16.51 3.45
N SER A 139 6.41 -17.49 3.18
CA SER A 139 6.37 -18.23 1.92
C SER A 139 5.06 -17.95 1.17
N ALA A 140 5.23 -17.37 -0.01
CA ALA A 140 4.22 -17.21 -1.06
C ALA A 140 4.99 -17.17 -2.38
N ASP A 141 4.60 -18.01 -3.35
CA ASP A 141 5.15 -18.02 -4.70
C ASP A 141 4.75 -16.79 -5.52
N GLY A 142 3.62 -16.16 -5.15
CA GLY A 142 3.08 -15.01 -5.88
C GLY A 142 2.29 -15.43 -7.12
N GLU A 143 1.97 -16.72 -7.24
CA GLU A 143 1.07 -17.24 -8.26
C GLU A 143 -0.37 -17.15 -7.77
N LEU A 144 -1.29 -16.96 -8.72
CA LEU A 144 -2.71 -16.75 -8.42
C LEU A 144 -3.58 -18.00 -8.73
N GLY A 145 -2.97 -19.13 -9.08
CA GLY A 145 -3.66 -20.35 -9.51
C GLY A 145 -4.56 -20.14 -10.73
N GLU A 146 -5.41 -21.12 -11.05
CA GLU A 146 -6.43 -20.99 -12.11
C GLU A 146 -7.68 -20.19 -11.67
N ASN A 147 -7.53 -19.28 -10.71
CA ASN A 147 -8.64 -18.48 -10.20
C ASN A 147 -9.02 -17.37 -11.19
N GLN A 148 -9.81 -17.72 -12.21
CA GLN A 148 -10.34 -16.79 -13.20
C GLN A 148 -11.52 -15.99 -12.63
N ALA A 149 -11.28 -14.86 -11.95
CA ALA A 149 -12.42 -13.98 -11.67
C ALA A 149 -12.92 -13.31 -12.93
N ARG A 150 -14.19 -13.61 -13.20
CA ARG A 150 -15.02 -13.05 -14.26
C ARG A 150 -15.44 -11.63 -13.89
N VAL A 151 -15.41 -10.76 -14.90
CA VAL A 151 -16.01 -9.42 -14.90
C VAL A 151 -17.47 -9.55 -14.46
N VAL A 152 -17.79 -9.05 -13.26
CA VAL A 152 -19.18 -8.78 -12.90
C VAL A 152 -19.44 -7.36 -13.34
N ALA A 153 -20.16 -7.20 -14.45
CA ALA A 153 -20.69 -5.92 -14.88
C ALA A 153 -21.68 -5.44 -13.81
N GLY A 154 -21.23 -4.54 -12.96
CA GLY A 154 -22.04 -3.82 -12.00
C GLY A 154 -21.35 -2.49 -11.74
N GLU A 155 -22.12 -1.42 -11.72
CA GLU A 155 -21.68 -0.03 -11.58
C GLU A 155 -20.51 0.09 -10.59
N ALA A 156 -19.32 0.32 -11.15
CA ALA A 156 -18.02 0.24 -10.52
C ALA A 156 -17.93 1.17 -9.29
N ALA A 157 -17.80 0.59 -8.11
CA ALA A 157 -17.46 1.34 -6.90
C ALA A 157 -15.93 1.33 -6.72
N ARG A 158 -15.38 2.47 -6.27
CA ARG A 158 -14.00 2.59 -5.81
C ARG A 158 -13.63 1.44 -4.87
N LEU A 159 -12.43 0.87 -5.04
CA LEU A 159 -11.95 -0.18 -4.12
C LEU A 159 -11.95 0.34 -2.69
N HIS A 160 -12.51 -0.45 -1.80
CA HIS A 160 -12.56 -0.25 -0.36
C HIS A 160 -12.00 -1.49 0.33
N ILE A 161 -10.95 -1.29 1.12
CA ILE A 161 -10.16 -2.35 1.77
C ILE A 161 -10.38 -2.27 3.28
N ILE A 162 -10.81 -3.39 3.86
CA ILE A 162 -11.11 -3.50 5.29
C ILE A 162 -10.27 -4.62 5.91
N PRO A 163 -9.29 -4.30 6.78
CA PRO A 163 -8.64 -5.32 7.61
C PRO A 163 -9.63 -5.82 8.66
N MET A 164 -10.10 -7.07 8.53
CA MET A 164 -11.03 -7.67 9.49
C MET A 164 -10.29 -8.06 10.77
N ALA A 165 -10.88 -7.85 11.94
CA ALA A 165 -10.29 -8.25 13.22
C ALA A 165 -9.93 -9.75 13.21
N ASN A 166 -8.69 -10.08 13.55
CA ASN A 166 -8.12 -11.44 13.54
C ASN A 166 -8.28 -12.21 12.21
N GLY A 167 -8.63 -11.52 11.12
CA GLY A 167 -9.03 -12.12 9.87
C GLY A 167 -8.33 -11.55 8.63
N PRO A 168 -8.86 -11.84 7.43
CA PRO A 168 -8.28 -11.40 6.16
C PRO A 168 -8.45 -9.90 5.89
N LEU A 169 -7.89 -9.43 4.77
CA LEU A 169 -8.28 -8.17 4.15
C LEU A 169 -9.52 -8.41 3.29
N ARG A 170 -10.62 -7.72 3.58
CA ARG A 170 -11.84 -7.73 2.78
C ARG A 170 -11.80 -6.61 1.75
N LEU A 171 -11.86 -6.97 0.47
CA LEU A 171 -11.88 -6.05 -0.66
C LEU A 171 -13.32 -5.96 -1.19
N ARG A 172 -13.79 -4.74 -1.45
CA ARG A 172 -15.07 -4.42 -2.10
C ARG A 172 -14.89 -3.28 -3.10
N GLY A 173 -15.48 -3.37 -4.29
CA GLY A 173 -15.20 -2.43 -5.39
C GLY A 173 -14.10 -2.95 -6.32
N ASP A 174 -13.87 -2.27 -7.43
CA ASP A 174 -13.16 -2.82 -8.58
C ASP A 174 -11.64 -2.84 -8.40
N PHE A 175 -11.04 -3.99 -8.72
CA PHE A 175 -9.59 -4.14 -8.72
C PHE A 175 -9.12 -5.27 -9.65
N ARG A 176 -7.84 -5.20 -9.99
CA ARG A 176 -7.09 -6.26 -10.67
C ARG A 176 -5.98 -6.78 -9.77
N LEU A 177 -5.86 -8.10 -9.65
CA LEU A 177 -4.77 -8.76 -8.95
C LEU A 177 -3.76 -9.32 -9.96
N VAL A 178 -2.49 -9.01 -9.73
CA VAL A 178 -1.37 -9.39 -10.59
C VAL A 178 -0.39 -10.24 -9.78
N GLY A 179 -0.03 -11.39 -10.35
CA GLY A 179 0.96 -12.30 -9.77
C GLY A 179 2.40 -11.83 -9.99
N GLY A 180 3.38 -12.60 -9.49
CA GLY A 180 4.81 -12.26 -9.56
C GLY A 180 5.37 -12.12 -10.98
N HIS A 181 4.84 -12.87 -11.96
CA HIS A 181 5.29 -12.82 -13.36
C HIS A 181 4.58 -11.77 -14.22
N GLY A 182 3.85 -10.82 -13.62
CA GLY A 182 3.21 -9.71 -14.35
C GLY A 182 1.95 -10.10 -15.14
N ARG A 183 1.58 -11.38 -15.19
CA ARG A 183 0.29 -11.80 -15.73
C ARG A 183 -0.82 -11.45 -14.73
N ALA A 184 -1.80 -10.66 -15.17
CA ALA A 184 -3.03 -10.46 -14.41
C ALA A 184 -3.82 -11.77 -14.44
N VAL A 185 -4.28 -12.21 -13.27
CA VAL A 185 -4.97 -13.51 -13.15
C VAL A 185 -6.37 -13.36 -12.55
N TYR A 186 -6.67 -12.22 -11.93
CA TYR A 186 -7.96 -11.96 -11.31
C TYR A 186 -8.39 -10.50 -11.56
N THR A 187 -9.59 -10.31 -12.09
CA THR A 187 -10.27 -9.01 -12.15
C THR A 187 -11.64 -9.19 -11.54
N GLY A 188 -11.98 -8.38 -10.53
CA GLY A 188 -13.26 -8.51 -9.85
C GLY A 188 -13.52 -7.39 -8.87
N ASN A 189 -14.68 -7.44 -8.21
CA ASN A 189 -15.16 -6.39 -7.32
C ASN A 189 -15.24 -6.80 -5.84
N ARG A 190 -14.75 -8.00 -5.51
CA ARG A 190 -14.71 -8.54 -4.14
C ARG A 190 -13.64 -9.60 -4.00
N ALA A 191 -12.97 -9.68 -2.85
CA ALA A 191 -12.13 -10.82 -2.46
C ALA A 191 -11.82 -10.78 -0.96
N LEU A 192 -11.37 -11.92 -0.42
CA LEU A 192 -10.71 -11.99 0.88
C LEU A 192 -9.24 -12.34 0.65
N LEU A 193 -8.32 -11.44 0.97
CA LEU A 193 -6.88 -11.68 0.86
C LEU A 193 -6.29 -12.09 2.21
N CYS A 194 -5.45 -13.12 2.19
CA CYS A 194 -4.76 -13.63 3.37
C CYS A 194 -3.92 -12.53 4.02
N ARG A 195 -4.19 -12.28 5.31
CA ARG A 195 -3.42 -11.34 6.15
C ARG A 195 -2.52 -12.05 7.16
N CYS A 196 -2.86 -13.29 7.53
CA CYS A 196 -2.14 -14.08 8.54
C CYS A 196 -0.86 -14.77 8.02
N GLY A 197 -0.67 -14.85 6.70
CA GLY A 197 0.47 -15.50 6.07
C GLY A 197 0.44 -17.03 6.04
N LYS A 198 -0.64 -17.67 6.51
CA LYS A 198 -0.73 -19.13 6.65
C LYS A 198 -1.70 -19.83 5.70
N SER A 199 -2.38 -19.09 4.83
CA SER A 199 -3.27 -19.69 3.81
C SER A 199 -2.54 -20.67 2.90
N ASN A 200 -3.17 -21.77 2.52
CA ASN A 200 -2.69 -22.69 1.48
C ASN A 200 -3.12 -22.26 0.08
N ASN A 201 -4.03 -21.28 -0.01
CA ASN A 201 -4.53 -20.71 -1.27
C ASN A 201 -4.09 -19.24 -1.42
N LYS A 202 -2.83 -18.92 -1.06
CA LYS A 202 -2.34 -17.53 -1.15
C LYS A 202 -2.45 -17.04 -2.60
N PRO A 203 -2.79 -15.77 -2.81
CA PRO A 203 -2.96 -14.70 -1.81
C PRO A 203 -4.35 -14.65 -1.17
N PHE A 204 -5.26 -15.56 -1.52
CA PHE A 204 -6.63 -15.60 -0.98
C PHE A 204 -6.66 -16.20 0.43
N CYS A 205 -7.70 -15.85 1.19
CA CYS A 205 -7.99 -16.47 2.47
C CYS A 205 -8.63 -17.85 2.30
N ASP A 206 -8.27 -18.79 3.17
CA ASP A 206 -8.79 -20.16 3.26
C ASP A 206 -9.14 -20.52 4.73
N ASP A 207 -9.42 -19.50 5.54
CA ASP A 207 -9.73 -19.58 6.98
C ASP A 207 -8.60 -20.13 7.87
N SER A 208 -7.39 -20.27 7.33
CA SER A 208 -6.20 -20.64 8.13
C SER A 208 -5.96 -19.72 9.33
N HIS A 209 -6.40 -18.45 9.26
CA HIS A 209 -6.22 -17.47 10.32
C HIS A 209 -6.87 -17.91 11.65
N GLU A 210 -8.00 -18.60 11.61
CA GLU A 210 -8.65 -19.16 12.80
C GLU A 210 -7.80 -20.28 13.41
N ARG A 211 -7.38 -21.23 12.57
CA ARG A 211 -6.58 -22.39 13.00
C ARG A 211 -5.24 -22.01 13.62
N VAL A 212 -4.61 -20.97 13.11
CA VAL A 212 -3.31 -20.49 13.62
C VAL A 212 -3.44 -19.45 14.72
N GLY A 213 -4.66 -19.13 15.16
CA GLY A 213 -4.92 -18.14 16.21
C GLY A 213 -4.39 -16.75 15.87
N PHE A 214 -4.52 -16.32 14.61
CA PHE A 214 -3.99 -15.04 14.15
C PHE A 214 -4.59 -13.88 14.96
N GLN A 215 -3.73 -13.08 15.59
CA GLN A 215 -4.12 -11.88 16.33
C GLN A 215 -3.69 -10.62 15.58
N ALA A 216 -4.67 -9.79 15.24
CA ALA A 216 -4.43 -8.45 14.72
C ALA A 216 -5.71 -7.63 14.77
N GLU A 217 -5.58 -6.36 15.13
CA GLU A 217 -6.66 -5.38 15.08
C GLU A 217 -7.29 -5.31 13.68
N GLY A 218 -8.54 -4.85 13.65
CA GLY A 218 -9.36 -4.70 12.46
C GLY A 218 -10.66 -3.96 12.74
N LYS A 219 -11.42 -3.70 11.68
CA LYS A 219 -12.79 -3.14 11.72
C LYS A 219 -13.81 -4.14 11.19
#